data_AF-X4ZWQ2-F1
#
_entry.id   AF-X4ZWQ2-F1
#
_cell.length_a   1.000
_cell.length_b   1.000
_cell.length_c   1.000
_cell.angle_alpha   90.00
_cell.angle_beta   90.00
_cell.angle_gamma   90.00
#
_symmetry.space_group_name_H-M   'P 1'
#
loop_
_entity.id
_entity.type
_entity.pdbx_description
1 polymer ?
#
loop_
_entity_poly.entity_id
_entity_poly.type
_entity_poly.pdbx_seq_one_letter_code
_entity_poly.pdbx_strand_id
1 'polypeptide(L)'
;MTLTREEILNRTPGPELDALIAEHIFRWRRIKGPSFDYDGPCDSNDVLVPPTITSQEEAFRYMPPKGAIPFTYFVNRGWSKDISAAWEVVDKMRNNKIYLDVRVWPVDYQVLPHQDENNKLVDRWIVKKQSLPESICKAALLAVLNL
;
A
#
# COMPACT_ATOMS: atom_id res chain seq x y z
N MET A 1 -15.61 -4.95 -2.76
CA MET A 1 -15.03 -5.18 -4.09
C MET A 1 -13.85 -6.11 -3.92
N THR A 2 -13.73 -7.12 -4.77
CA THR A 2 -12.61 -8.05 -4.74
C THR A 2 -11.59 -7.54 -5.74
N LEU A 3 -10.42 -7.10 -5.27
CA LEU A 3 -9.35 -6.59 -6.13
C LEU A 3 -8.82 -7.73 -7.01
N THR A 4 -8.61 -7.49 -8.32
CA THR A 4 -8.05 -8.50 -9.23
C THR A 4 -6.54 -8.31 -9.45
N ARG A 5 -5.87 -9.38 -9.92
CA ARG A 5 -4.45 -9.35 -10.27
C ARG A 5 -4.17 -8.32 -11.37
N GLU A 6 -5.00 -8.30 -12.40
CA GLU A 6 -4.86 -7.42 -13.56
C GLU A 6 -5.04 -5.95 -13.17
N GLU A 7 -5.99 -5.66 -12.28
CA GLU A 7 -6.16 -4.31 -11.72
C GLU A 7 -4.91 -3.84 -10.98
N ILE A 8 -4.30 -4.67 -10.13
CA ILE A 8 -3.05 -4.33 -9.43
C ILE A 8 -1.92 -4.08 -10.45
N LEU A 9 -1.78 -4.97 -11.44
CA LEU A 9 -0.69 -4.88 -12.41
C LEU A 9 -0.79 -3.67 -13.33
N ASN A 10 -2.01 -3.19 -13.60
CA ASN A 10 -2.29 -2.06 -14.49
C ASN A 10 -2.39 -0.71 -13.76
N ARG A 11 -2.53 -0.70 -12.42
CA ARG A 11 -2.51 0.56 -11.64
C ARG A 11 -1.20 1.31 -11.83
N THR A 12 -1.29 2.62 -12.02
CA THR A 12 -0.13 3.50 -12.08
C THR A 12 0.46 3.70 -10.68
N PRO A 13 1.80 3.82 -10.55
CA PRO A 13 2.42 4.22 -9.31
C PRO A 13 1.88 5.57 -8.82
N GLY A 14 1.56 5.67 -7.53
CA GLY A 14 0.98 6.88 -6.95
C GLY A 14 0.02 6.61 -5.79
N PRO A 15 -0.77 7.63 -5.40
CA PRO A 15 -1.57 7.60 -4.18
C PRO A 15 -2.51 6.39 -4.08
N GLU A 16 -3.14 5.98 -5.18
CA GLU A 16 -4.07 4.84 -5.16
C GLU A 16 -3.37 3.50 -4.92
N LEU A 17 -2.22 3.27 -5.57
CA LEU A 17 -1.43 2.06 -5.34
C LEU A 17 -0.86 2.06 -3.92
N ASP A 18 -0.38 3.20 -3.45
CA ASP A 18 0.11 3.36 -2.09
C ASP A 18 -1.00 3.14 -1.04
N ALA A 19 -2.24 3.51 -1.35
CA ALA A 19 -3.39 3.25 -0.48
C ALA A 19 -3.63 1.74 -0.29
N LEU A 20 -3.52 0.95 -1.36
CA LEU A 20 -3.64 -0.51 -1.29
C LEU A 20 -2.52 -1.12 -0.45
N ILE A 21 -1.30 -0.59 -0.56
CA ILE A 21 -0.15 -1.02 0.26
C ILE A 21 -0.42 -0.69 1.73
N ALA A 22 -0.85 0.53 2.04
CA ALA A 22 -1.21 0.94 3.40
C ALA A 22 -2.24 -0.02 4.00
N GLU A 23 -3.33 -0.25 3.27
CA GLU A 23 -4.45 -1.06 3.72
C GLU A 23 -4.09 -2.54 3.90
N HIS A 24 -3.49 -3.17 2.88
CA HIS A 24 -3.32 -4.62 2.88
C HIS A 24 -2.00 -5.08 3.50
N ILE A 25 -0.90 -4.37 3.25
CA ILE A 25 0.44 -4.76 3.71
C ILE A 25 0.72 -4.20 5.11
N PHE A 26 0.44 -2.91 5.31
CA PHE A 26 0.65 -2.25 6.60
C PHE A 26 -0.56 -2.31 7.54
N ARG A 27 -1.69 -2.87 7.08
CA ARG A 27 -2.91 -3.06 7.89
C ARG A 27 -3.46 -1.74 8.43
N TRP A 28 -3.37 -0.66 7.64
CA TRP A 28 -4.00 0.61 7.96
C TRP A 28 -5.51 0.41 7.97
N ARG A 29 -6.17 1.01 8.95
CA ARG A 29 -7.62 0.87 9.15
C ARG A 29 -8.35 2.00 8.44
N ARG A 30 -9.53 1.69 7.91
CA ARG A 30 -10.47 2.70 7.42
C ARG A 30 -11.25 3.25 8.60
N ILE A 31 -11.33 4.57 8.68
CA ILE A 31 -12.30 5.26 9.56
C ILE A 31 -13.14 6.21 8.72
N LYS A 32 -14.34 6.52 9.20
CA LYS A 32 -15.10 7.64 8.64
C LYS A 32 -14.43 8.94 9.04
N GLY A 33 -14.24 9.84 8.07
CA GLY A 33 -13.81 11.20 8.32
C GLY A 33 -14.82 11.96 9.19
N PRO A 34 -14.46 13.14 9.71
CA PRO A 34 -15.40 14.00 10.40
C PRO A 34 -16.58 14.34 9.48
N SER A 35 -17.79 14.38 10.05
CA SER A 35 -19.01 14.77 9.34
C SER A 35 -19.36 16.25 9.49
N PHE A 36 -18.59 16.96 10.31
CA PHE A 36 -18.71 18.39 10.55
C PHE A 36 -17.31 19.00 10.53
N ASP A 37 -17.19 20.13 9.86
CA ASP A 37 -16.02 20.99 9.84
C ASP A 37 -16.40 22.39 10.37
N TYR A 38 -15.52 23.38 10.24
CA TYR A 38 -15.79 24.73 10.74
C TYR A 38 -16.95 25.45 10.02
N ASP A 39 -17.23 25.10 8.77
CA ASP A 39 -18.30 25.72 7.96
C ASP A 39 -19.64 24.96 8.10
N GLY A 40 -19.67 23.85 8.84
CA GLY A 40 -20.87 23.07 9.11
C GLY A 40 -20.75 21.60 8.67
N PRO A 41 -21.86 20.94 8.29
CA PRO A 41 -21.81 19.57 7.80
C PRO A 41 -20.92 19.43 6.55
N CYS A 42 -20.13 18.37 6.48
CA CYS A 42 -19.26 18.09 5.34
C CYS A 42 -19.33 16.61 4.91
N ASP A 43 -18.87 16.33 3.68
CA ASP A 43 -18.84 14.96 3.14
C ASP A 43 -17.81 14.10 3.88
N SER A 44 -18.31 13.16 4.70
CA SER A 44 -17.49 12.19 5.43
C SER A 44 -17.11 11.00 4.53
N ASN A 45 -15.99 11.15 3.85
CA ASN A 45 -15.34 10.06 3.14
C ASN A 45 -14.56 9.14 4.11
N ASP A 46 -14.31 7.91 3.69
CA ASP A 46 -13.40 7.04 4.43
C ASP A 46 -11.98 7.59 4.33
N VAL A 47 -11.18 7.40 5.38
CA VAL A 47 -9.76 7.76 5.43
C VAL A 47 -8.95 6.57 5.95
N LEU A 48 -7.82 6.27 5.30
CA LEU A 48 -6.86 5.28 5.79
C LEU A 48 -5.99 5.87 6.89
N VAL A 49 -5.98 5.22 8.05
CA VAL A 49 -5.27 5.67 9.24
C VAL A 49 -4.19 4.66 9.62
N PRO A 50 -2.95 5.11 9.88
CA PRO A 50 -1.86 4.24 10.27
C PRO A 50 -2.13 3.57 11.62
N PRO A 51 -1.57 2.36 11.86
CA PRO A 51 -1.73 1.64 13.12
C PRO A 51 -1.11 2.38 14.33
N THR A 52 -0.26 3.38 14.09
CA THR A 52 0.30 4.25 15.14
C THR A 52 -0.73 5.21 15.74
N ILE A 53 -1.83 5.49 15.02
CA ILE A 53 -2.94 6.33 15.50
C ILE A 53 -4.03 5.42 16.04
N THR A 54 -4.16 5.41 17.36
CA THR A 54 -4.89 4.36 18.09
C THR A 54 -6.37 4.67 18.28
N SER A 55 -6.75 5.94 18.26
CA SER A 55 -8.16 6.37 18.39
C SER A 55 -8.63 7.19 17.20
N GLN A 56 -9.95 7.36 17.07
CA GLN A 56 -10.54 8.19 16.02
C GLN A 56 -10.36 9.68 16.34
N GLU A 57 -10.46 10.04 17.62
CA GLU A 57 -10.28 11.40 18.12
C GLU A 57 -8.86 11.88 17.87
N GLU A 58 -7.86 11.00 18.05
CA GLU A 58 -6.47 11.29 17.71
C GLU A 58 -6.31 11.52 16.21
N ALA A 59 -6.89 10.67 15.36
CA ALA A 59 -6.85 10.85 13.91
C ALA A 59 -7.45 12.20 13.47
N PHE A 60 -8.58 12.58 14.07
CA PHE A 60 -9.27 13.83 13.76
C PHE A 60 -8.47 15.07 14.14
N ARG A 61 -7.59 15.01 15.16
CA ARG A 61 -6.71 16.13 15.51
C ARG A 61 -5.65 16.43 14.45
N TYR A 62 -5.27 15.42 13.65
CA TYR A 62 -4.30 15.60 12.56
C TYR A 62 -4.96 16.06 11.26
N MET A 63 -6.27 15.88 11.12
CA MET A 63 -7.03 16.21 9.93
C MET A 63 -7.26 17.73 9.82
N PRO A 64 -7.32 18.28 8.59
CA PRO A 64 -7.61 19.70 8.42
C PRO A 64 -9.02 20.02 8.95
N PRO A 65 -9.23 21.20 9.54
CA PRO A 65 -10.51 21.59 10.11
C PRO A 65 -11.56 22.02 9.06
N LYS A 66 -11.26 21.92 7.76
CA LYS A 66 -12.10 22.41 6.67
C LYS A 66 -11.94 21.58 5.40
N GLY A 67 -13.06 21.24 4.77
CA GLY A 67 -13.14 20.60 3.46
C GLY A 67 -13.15 19.06 3.49
N ALA A 68 -13.27 18.47 2.30
CA ALA A 68 -13.29 17.02 2.13
C ALA A 68 -11.89 16.42 2.36
N ILE A 69 -11.82 15.40 3.22
CA ILE A 69 -10.58 14.71 3.50
C ILE A 69 -10.38 13.58 2.50
N PRO A 70 -9.26 13.52 1.78
CA PRO A 70 -9.00 12.46 0.82
C PRO A 70 -8.75 11.13 1.54
N PHE A 71 -9.17 10.03 0.91
CA PHE A 71 -8.95 8.67 1.41
C PHE A 71 -7.49 8.36 1.74
N THR A 72 -6.57 8.96 0.97
CA THR A 72 -5.12 8.80 1.07
C THR A 72 -4.46 9.86 1.95
N TYR A 73 -5.20 10.62 2.76
CA TYR A 73 -4.67 11.76 3.52
C TYR A 73 -3.39 11.45 4.30
N PHE A 74 -3.36 10.35 5.05
CA PHE A 74 -2.17 9.93 5.80
C PHE A 74 -1.16 9.15 4.94
N VAL A 75 -1.55 8.69 3.75
CA VAL A 75 -0.75 7.86 2.84
C VAL A 75 0.17 8.76 2.01
N ASN A 76 1.21 9.29 2.65
CA ASN A 76 2.22 10.13 2.02
C ASN A 76 3.64 9.52 2.18
N ARG A 77 3.77 8.25 1.80
CA ARG A 77 5.01 7.48 1.93
C ARG A 77 5.74 7.29 0.61
N GLY A 78 5.02 7.32 -0.52
CA GLY A 78 5.61 7.18 -1.85
C GLY A 78 6.15 5.78 -2.14
N TRP A 79 5.65 4.73 -1.49
CA TRP A 79 6.17 3.36 -1.60
C TRP A 79 6.31 2.88 -3.06
N SER A 80 5.34 3.19 -3.92
CA SER A 80 5.38 2.79 -5.32
C SER A 80 6.30 3.61 -6.24
N LYS A 81 6.86 4.73 -5.75
CA LYS A 81 7.68 5.67 -6.53
C LYS A 81 9.09 5.86 -6.00
N ASP A 82 9.27 5.81 -4.68
CA ASP A 82 10.55 5.99 -4.01
C ASP A 82 11.13 4.65 -3.57
N ILE A 83 12.39 4.39 -3.92
CA ILE A 83 13.05 3.13 -3.62
C ILE A 83 13.33 2.95 -2.13
N SER A 84 13.62 4.03 -1.40
CA SER A 84 13.87 3.94 0.04
C SER A 84 12.58 3.57 0.78
N ALA A 85 11.46 4.17 0.39
CA ALA A 85 10.14 3.81 0.88
C ALA A 85 9.78 2.37 0.50
N ALA A 86 10.03 1.94 -0.73
CA ALA A 86 9.73 0.57 -1.17
C ALA A 86 10.42 -0.51 -0.31
N TRP A 87 11.59 -0.23 0.26
CA TRP A 87 12.25 -1.16 1.18
C TRP A 87 11.47 -1.38 2.49
N GLU A 88 10.67 -0.40 2.95
CA GLU A 88 9.76 -0.61 4.09
C GLU A 88 8.74 -1.73 3.79
N VAL A 89 8.30 -1.84 2.54
CA VAL A 89 7.41 -2.92 2.09
C VAL A 89 8.13 -4.26 2.17
N VAL A 90 9.38 -4.33 1.71
CA VAL A 90 10.19 -5.56 1.77
C VAL A 90 10.36 -6.03 3.22
N ASP A 91 10.70 -5.12 4.13
CA ASP A 91 10.86 -5.42 5.56
C ASP A 91 9.55 -5.88 6.18
N LYS A 92 8.44 -5.24 5.83
CA LYS A 92 7.11 -5.64 6.29
C LYS A 92 6.73 -7.04 5.80
N MET A 93 7.03 -7.37 4.54
CA MET A 93 6.79 -8.69 3.96
C MET A 93 7.64 -9.77 4.65
N ARG A 94 8.92 -9.48 4.90
CA ARG A 94 9.83 -10.38 5.63
C ARG A 94 9.30 -10.70 7.02
N ASN A 95 8.80 -9.70 7.75
CA ASN A 95 8.19 -9.90 9.07
C ASN A 95 6.92 -10.78 9.01
N ASN A 96 6.25 -10.81 7.86
CA ASN A 96 5.11 -11.70 7.58
C ASN A 96 5.54 -13.05 6.99
N LYS A 97 6.83 -13.39 6.99
CA LYS A 97 7.42 -14.62 6.43
C LYS A 97 7.24 -14.77 4.91
N ILE A 98 7.07 -13.67 4.19
CA ILE A 98 7.07 -13.64 2.72
C ILE A 98 8.35 -12.96 2.27
N TYR A 99 9.17 -13.65 1.48
CA TYR A 99 10.45 -13.15 1.01
C TYR A 99 10.34 -12.66 -0.42
N LEU A 100 10.98 -11.54 -0.74
CA LEU A 100 10.97 -10.96 -2.09
C LEU A 100 12.39 -11.07 -2.66
N ASP A 101 12.60 -11.96 -3.63
CA ASP A 101 13.82 -12.01 -4.44
C ASP A 101 13.73 -10.93 -5.52
N VAL A 102 14.65 -9.98 -5.48
CA VAL A 102 14.71 -8.83 -6.39
C VAL A 102 15.82 -9.05 -7.40
N ARG A 103 15.45 -9.18 -8.67
CA ARG A 103 16.38 -9.33 -9.79
C ARG A 103 16.39 -8.07 -10.63
N VAL A 104 17.59 -7.61 -10.93
CA VAL A 104 17.85 -6.44 -11.77
C VAL A 104 18.30 -6.93 -13.13
N TRP A 105 17.56 -6.54 -14.17
CA TRP A 105 17.91 -6.78 -15.57
C TRP A 105 18.24 -5.45 -16.26
N PRO A 106 18.88 -5.47 -17.44
CA PRO A 106 19.29 -4.24 -18.11
C PRO A 106 18.16 -3.25 -18.44
N VAL A 107 16.93 -3.76 -18.63
CA VAL A 107 15.77 -2.96 -19.09
C VAL A 107 14.57 -3.00 -18.16
N ASP A 108 14.64 -3.81 -17.10
CA ASP A 108 13.52 -4.03 -16.18
C ASP A 108 13.98 -4.63 -14.85
N TYR A 109 13.05 -4.66 -13.91
CA TYR A 109 13.18 -5.29 -12.61
C TYR A 109 12.17 -6.40 -12.50
N GLN A 110 12.58 -7.50 -11.89
CA GLN A 110 11.72 -8.64 -11.62
C GLN A 110 11.73 -8.92 -10.12
N VAL A 111 10.55 -9.02 -9.52
CA VAL A 111 10.39 -9.39 -8.12
C VAL A 111 9.67 -10.72 -8.04
N LEU A 112 10.26 -11.65 -7.31
CA LEU A 112 9.82 -13.03 -7.15
C LEU A 112 9.48 -13.28 -5.67
N PRO A 113 8.19 -13.32 -5.31
CA PRO A 113 7.79 -13.60 -3.94
C PRO A 113 7.83 -15.11 -3.62
N HIS A 114 8.35 -15.43 -2.44
CA HIS A 114 8.45 -16.79 -1.91
C HIS A 114 7.59 -16.95 -0.66
N GLN A 115 6.88 -18.07 -0.57
CA GLN A 115 5.85 -18.32 0.45
C GLN A 115 6.44 -18.66 1.83
N ASP A 116 7.70 -19.07 1.90
CA ASP A 116 8.37 -19.50 3.12
C ASP A 116 9.91 -19.44 3.04
N GLU A 117 10.57 -19.82 4.13
CA GLU A 117 12.03 -19.95 4.24
C GLU A 117 12.60 -21.08 3.36
N ASN A 118 11.77 -22.02 2.89
CA ASN A 118 12.16 -23.04 1.92
C ASN A 118 12.22 -22.49 0.49
N ASN A 119 12.00 -21.18 0.34
CA ASN A 119 12.12 -20.46 -0.91
C ASN A 119 11.13 -20.99 -1.97
N LYS A 120 9.95 -21.49 -1.57
CA LYS A 120 8.94 -21.93 -2.52
C LYS A 120 8.43 -20.73 -3.33
N LEU A 121 8.84 -20.68 -4.58
CA LEU A 121 8.41 -19.66 -5.54
C LEU A 121 6.93 -19.83 -5.89
N VAL A 122 6.21 -18.72 -6.02
CA VAL A 122 4.83 -18.71 -6.48
C VAL A 122 4.72 -17.87 -7.75
N ASP A 123 4.72 -18.54 -8.90
CA ASP A 123 4.86 -17.90 -10.22
C ASP A 123 3.85 -16.79 -10.49
N ARG A 124 2.61 -16.94 -10.01
CA ARG A 124 1.54 -15.93 -10.22
C ARG A 124 1.83 -14.58 -9.56
N TRP A 125 2.70 -14.54 -8.55
CA TRP A 125 3.09 -13.34 -7.83
C TRP A 125 4.30 -12.62 -8.43
N ILE A 126 4.92 -13.22 -9.45
CA ILE A 126 6.08 -12.63 -10.13
C ILE A 126 5.63 -11.37 -10.87
N VAL A 127 6.32 -10.26 -10.61
CA VAL A 127 6.08 -8.99 -11.28
C VAL A 127 7.33 -8.52 -11.99
N LYS A 128 7.13 -7.98 -13.19
CA LYS A 128 8.18 -7.43 -14.05
C LYS A 128 7.81 -6.03 -14.52
N LYS A 129 8.53 -4.99 -14.12
CA LYS A 129 8.30 -3.58 -14.51
C LYS A 129 9.61 -2.80 -14.68
N GLN A 130 9.54 -1.64 -15.32
CA GLN A 130 10.68 -0.73 -15.49
C GLN A 130 11.04 0.03 -14.20
N SER A 131 10.12 0.10 -13.24
CA SER A 131 10.34 0.69 -11.92
C SER A 131 10.49 -0.41 -10.88
N LEU A 132 11.60 -0.38 -10.13
CA LEU A 132 11.82 -1.31 -9.02
C LEU A 132 10.82 -1.08 -7.86
N PRO A 133 10.58 0.16 -7.38
CA PRO A 133 9.55 0.43 -6.38
C PRO A 133 8.17 -0.11 -6.76
N GLU A 134 7.77 0.09 -8.02
CA GLU A 134 6.51 -0.43 -8.55
C GLU A 134 6.47 -1.96 -8.52
N SER A 135 7.55 -2.62 -8.96
CA SER A 135 7.65 -4.08 -9.00
C SER A 135 7.53 -4.69 -7.60
N ILE A 136 8.24 -4.12 -6.62
CA ILE A 136 8.19 -4.55 -5.21
C ILE A 136 6.76 -4.46 -4.69
N CYS A 137 6.14 -3.28 -4.83
CA CYS A 137 4.82 -3.02 -4.28
C CYS A 137 3.74 -3.92 -4.88
N LYS A 138 3.75 -4.12 -6.19
CA LYS A 138 2.77 -4.98 -6.88
C LYS A 138 2.97 -6.45 -6.53
N ALA A 139 4.21 -6.93 -6.53
CA ALA A 139 4.50 -8.32 -6.15
C ALA A 139 4.08 -8.61 -4.71
N ALA A 140 4.34 -7.66 -3.81
CA ALA A 140 3.95 -7.77 -2.41
C ALA A 140 2.43 -7.81 -2.23
N LEU A 141 1.69 -6.96 -2.96
CA LEU A 141 0.22 -6.97 -2.95
C LEU A 141 -0.36 -8.29 -3.45
N LEU A 142 0.16 -8.82 -4.57
CA LEU A 142 -0.27 -10.11 -5.10
C LEU A 142 -0.04 -11.24 -4.09
N ALA A 143 1.10 -11.23 -3.42
CA ALA A 143 1.42 -12.22 -2.39
C ALA A 143 0.48 -12.14 -1.18
N VAL A 144 0.23 -10.94 -0.64
CA VAL A 144 -0.67 -10.75 0.52
C VAL A 144 -2.12 -11.08 0.19
N LEU A 145 -2.57 -10.75 -1.02
CA LEU A 145 -3.95 -10.98 -1.46
C LEU A 145 -4.16 -12.39 -2.04
N ASN A 146 -3.08 -13.16 -2.22
CA ASN A 146 -3.12 -14.52 -2.76
C ASN A 146 -3.73 -14.59 -4.19
N LEU A 147 -3.45 -13.57 -5.00
CA LEU A 147 -3.96 -13.39 -6.37
C LEU A 147 -3.01 -13.96 -7.43
#